data_AF-A0A952E1K5-F1
#
_entry.id   AF-A0A952E1K5-F1
#
_cell.length_a   1.000
_cell.length_b   1.000
_cell.length_c   1.000
_cell.angle_alpha   90.00
_cell.angle_beta   90.00
_cell.angle_gamma   90.00
#
_symmetry.space_group_name_H-M   'P 1'
#
loop_
_entity.id
_entity.type
_entity.pdbx_description
1 polymer ?
#
loop_
_entity_poly.entity_id
_entity_poly.type
_entity_poly.pdbx_seq_one_letter_code
_entity_poly.pdbx_strand_id
1 'polypeptide(L)'
;MKQWWFLLLAMLFISEATVPFLRWPIGMPKATMVLTEGISALVAALTFAFMLTKDRIPKGMLVILGITLVWGIVAFFEGQSLAMFLWGWWRLFLYPLVGLFTYLVIGDPKGFAGWFIKFCMGFLAFEVVVQIIMYLLGFPPGDDLAGTFGWHGVNPFTMMAFFVACMGLGHWMVTNQLKYMLLALSLGAIASVLNVTKFYFFAIVPLSLTAFVLNVGQSGRLRKLIVFVSLSLLGVIVIVPMLDAQLAIKDNTTLQDYLDPDMVMRYIMTTKINTNDATYIGRGYAPIYSWERLQRDTTTMLFGYGLGSRSSSDALGLVGAGFRNDVFGTFYDINSTTLGNWMLEYGLVGIGLFLGMIIWIDMQLFRYLKTKPEPDKAAIAYGLILFTSFWPVWIWYHNVWSAQIMKALYWISLGYILRQAFAPPPRPASSRVRLPHENR
;
A
#
# COMPACT_ATOMS: atom_id res chain seq x y z
N MET A 1 26.60 15.94 -8.67
CA MET A 1 25.79 15.89 -7.43
C MET A 1 24.26 15.83 -7.62
N LYS A 2 23.68 15.79 -8.83
CA LYS A 2 22.24 16.09 -9.04
C LYS A 2 21.20 14.98 -8.78
N GLN A 3 21.55 13.77 -8.33
CA GLN A 3 20.57 12.65 -8.20
C GLN A 3 20.81 11.69 -7.01
N TRP A 4 21.61 12.08 -6.02
CA TRP A 4 21.97 11.20 -4.89
C TRP A 4 20.75 10.72 -4.08
N TRP A 5 19.72 11.56 -3.95
CA TRP A 5 18.47 11.23 -3.25
C TRP A 5 17.68 10.12 -3.95
N PHE A 6 17.79 10.01 -5.28
CA PHE A 6 17.14 8.95 -6.05
C PHE A 6 17.84 7.61 -5.82
N LEU A 7 19.18 7.62 -5.70
CA LEU A 7 19.95 6.43 -5.29
C LEU A 7 19.54 5.96 -3.90
N LEU A 8 19.30 6.88 -2.97
CA LEU A 8 18.85 6.56 -1.62
C LEU A 8 17.45 5.91 -1.60
N LEU A 9 16.50 6.42 -2.40
CA LEU A 9 15.19 5.78 -2.57
C LEU A 9 15.28 4.42 -3.27
N ALA A 10 16.20 4.29 -4.24
CA ALA A 10 16.46 3.01 -4.90
C ALA A 10 17.08 1.99 -3.92
N MET A 11 18.01 2.41 -3.07
CA MET A 11 18.60 1.57 -2.02
C MET A 11 17.54 1.12 -1.02
N LEU A 12 16.66 2.02 -0.58
CA LEU A 12 15.53 1.68 0.27
C LEU A 12 14.67 0.60 -0.42
N PHE A 13 14.23 0.83 -1.65
CA PHE A 13 13.44 -0.14 -2.41
C PHE A 13 14.14 -1.50 -2.54
N ILE A 14 15.42 -1.50 -2.93
CA ILE A 14 16.19 -2.74 -3.10
C ILE A 14 16.30 -3.48 -1.77
N SER A 15 16.53 -2.78 -0.66
CA SER A 15 16.60 -3.41 0.65
C SER A 15 15.26 -4.03 1.06
N GLU A 16 14.16 -3.34 0.82
CA GLU A 16 12.79 -3.81 1.10
C GLU A 16 12.38 -5.01 0.23
N ALA A 17 12.87 -5.08 -1.01
CA ALA A 17 12.64 -6.20 -1.91
C ALA A 17 13.53 -7.41 -1.63
N THR A 18 14.80 -7.17 -1.29
CA THR A 18 15.82 -8.22 -1.27
C THR A 18 15.97 -8.87 0.10
N VAL A 19 15.85 -8.10 1.19
CA VAL A 19 16.04 -8.63 2.55
C VAL A 19 15.04 -9.72 2.91
N PRO A 20 13.74 -9.62 2.56
CA PRO A 20 12.79 -10.72 2.78
C PRO A 20 13.21 -12.00 2.05
N PHE A 21 13.65 -11.90 0.78
CA PHE A 21 14.15 -13.02 -0.01
C PHE A 21 15.43 -13.67 0.55
N LEU A 22 16.36 -12.85 1.03
CA LEU A 22 17.59 -13.33 1.68
C LEU A 22 17.29 -14.07 2.98
N ARG A 23 16.25 -13.65 3.72
CA ARG A 23 15.81 -14.37 4.92
C ARG A 23 15.05 -15.64 4.57
N TRP A 24 14.21 -15.61 3.54
CA TRP A 24 13.48 -16.75 3.04
C TRP A 24 13.32 -16.64 1.52
N PRO A 25 13.76 -17.63 0.73
CA PRO A 25 14.12 -18.98 1.14
C PRO A 25 15.58 -19.18 1.55
N ILE A 26 16.46 -18.18 1.42
CA ILE A 26 17.92 -18.35 1.56
C ILE A 26 18.38 -18.62 3.00
N GLY A 27 17.61 -18.22 4.02
CA GLY A 27 17.88 -18.54 5.42
C GLY A 27 18.88 -17.62 6.13
N MET A 28 19.11 -16.40 5.63
CA MET A 28 20.01 -15.45 6.29
C MET A 28 19.55 -15.02 7.70
N PRO A 29 20.49 -14.66 8.60
CA PRO A 29 20.17 -14.27 9.98
C PRO A 29 19.25 -13.06 10.08
N LYS A 30 18.48 -12.95 11.18
CA LYS A 30 17.61 -11.79 11.49
C LYS A 30 18.35 -10.44 11.46
N ALA A 31 19.65 -10.43 11.74
CA ALA A 31 20.49 -9.23 11.69
C ALA A 31 20.49 -8.53 10.32
N THR A 32 20.16 -9.23 9.23
CA THR A 32 19.99 -8.62 7.90
C THR A 32 18.89 -7.56 7.84
N MET A 33 17.91 -7.58 8.75
CA MET A 33 16.88 -6.54 8.85
C MET A 33 17.44 -5.17 9.28
N VAL A 34 18.58 -5.15 9.98
CA VAL A 34 19.23 -3.91 10.42
C VAL A 34 19.62 -3.03 9.22
N LEU A 35 19.91 -3.64 8.06
CA LEU A 35 20.23 -2.91 6.85
C LEU A 35 19.05 -2.06 6.35
N THR A 36 17.87 -2.68 6.21
CA THR A 36 16.65 -1.99 5.77
C THR A 36 16.24 -0.90 6.75
N GLU A 37 16.30 -1.20 8.05
CA GLU A 37 15.99 -0.25 9.12
C GLU A 37 16.98 0.93 9.12
N GLY A 38 18.28 0.67 8.91
CA GLY A 38 19.32 1.71 8.85
C GLY A 38 19.15 2.65 7.65
N ILE A 39 18.84 2.11 6.46
CA ILE A 39 18.56 2.93 5.26
C ILE A 39 17.30 3.77 5.48
N SER A 40 16.26 3.16 6.05
CA SER A 40 15.01 3.84 6.41
C SER A 40 15.24 4.99 7.40
N ALA A 41 16.03 4.76 8.45
CA ALA A 41 16.45 5.77 9.43
C ALA A 41 17.20 6.93 8.75
N LEU A 42 18.09 6.63 7.81
CA LEU A 42 18.80 7.65 7.04
C LEU A 42 17.84 8.50 6.20
N VAL A 43 16.84 7.90 5.54
CA VAL A 43 15.82 8.65 4.77
C VAL A 43 15.02 9.57 5.69
N ALA A 44 14.60 9.07 6.86
CA ALA A 44 13.88 9.86 7.85
C ALA A 44 14.73 11.03 8.37
N ALA A 45 16.00 10.79 8.75
CA ALA A 45 16.92 11.83 9.21
C ALA A 45 17.15 12.91 8.15
N LEU A 46 17.34 12.52 6.89
CA LEU A 46 17.47 13.45 5.78
C LEU A 46 16.19 14.26 5.53
N THR A 47 15.02 13.65 5.71
CA THR A 47 13.73 14.34 5.63
C THR A 47 13.68 15.51 6.61
N PHE A 48 14.05 15.26 7.87
CA PHE A 48 14.15 16.30 8.90
C PHE A 48 15.19 17.37 8.54
N ALA A 49 16.39 16.95 8.10
CA ALA A 49 17.43 17.88 7.67
C ALA A 49 16.96 18.79 6.51
N PHE A 50 16.21 18.24 5.54
CA PHE A 50 15.63 19.03 4.45
C PHE A 50 14.56 20.02 4.91
N MET A 51 13.75 19.67 5.90
CA MET A 51 12.77 20.60 6.49
C MET A 51 13.47 21.78 7.15
N LEU A 52 14.52 21.50 7.95
CA LEU A 52 15.30 22.52 8.66
C LEU A 52 16.08 23.42 7.69
N THR A 53 16.79 22.83 6.72
CA THR A 53 17.63 23.60 5.77
C THR A 53 16.83 24.45 4.80
N LYS A 54 15.59 24.07 4.49
CA LYS A 54 14.72 24.83 3.57
C LYS A 54 13.76 25.77 4.28
N ASP A 55 13.78 25.81 5.62
CA ASP A 55 12.81 26.52 6.45
C ASP A 55 11.36 26.29 6.00
N ARG A 56 11.06 25.02 5.72
CA ARG A 56 9.76 24.58 5.20
C ARG A 56 9.32 23.34 5.94
N ILE A 57 8.35 23.52 6.83
CA ILE A 57 7.64 22.42 7.47
C ILE A 57 6.38 22.12 6.63
N PRO A 58 6.32 20.99 5.91
CA PRO A 58 5.13 20.60 5.19
C PRO A 58 3.97 20.40 6.15
N LYS A 59 2.74 20.74 5.73
CA LYS A 59 1.53 20.51 6.53
C LYS A 59 1.37 19.03 6.96
N GLY A 60 1.84 18.10 6.13
CA GLY A 60 1.87 16.68 6.49
C GLY A 60 2.70 16.37 7.73
N MET A 61 3.80 17.11 7.97
CA MET A 61 4.58 16.97 9.21
C MET A 61 3.79 17.45 10.44
N LEU A 62 3.00 18.52 10.30
CA LEU A 62 2.13 19.00 11.38
C LEU A 62 1.05 17.95 11.74
N VAL A 63 0.53 17.24 10.74
CA VAL A 63 -0.40 16.12 10.97
C VAL A 63 0.30 14.99 11.71
N ILE A 64 1.52 14.60 11.30
CA ILE A 64 2.32 13.59 12.01
C ILE A 64 2.53 14.00 13.47
N LEU A 65 2.92 15.26 13.73
CA LEU A 65 3.12 15.78 15.09
C LEU A 65 1.82 15.76 15.90
N GLY A 66 0.69 16.17 15.31
CA GLY A 66 -0.61 16.13 15.96
C GLY A 66 -1.03 14.71 16.34
N ILE A 67 -0.87 13.74 15.44
CA ILE A 67 -1.15 12.33 15.72
C ILE A 67 -0.22 11.81 16.82
N THR A 68 1.08 12.12 16.71
CA THR A 68 2.10 11.72 17.70
C THR A 68 1.75 12.22 19.09
N LEU A 69 1.30 13.48 19.21
CA LEU A 69 0.93 14.09 20.47
C LEU A 69 -0.33 13.43 21.06
N VAL A 70 -1.42 13.37 20.29
CA VAL A 70 -2.71 12.85 20.77
C VAL A 70 -2.59 11.37 21.16
N TRP A 71 -2.12 10.52 20.26
CA TRP A 71 -2.04 9.08 20.52
C TRP A 71 -0.83 8.69 21.37
N GLY A 72 0.19 9.56 21.50
CA GLY A 72 1.26 9.39 22.46
C GLY A 72 0.83 9.65 23.89
N ILE A 73 -0.01 10.67 24.12
CA ILE A 73 -0.63 10.92 25.44
C ILE A 73 -1.52 9.75 25.84
N VAL A 74 -2.34 9.24 24.91
CA VAL A 74 -3.19 8.06 25.15
C VAL A 74 -2.33 6.83 25.48
N ALA A 75 -1.30 6.55 24.67
CA ALA A 75 -0.37 5.44 24.93
C ALA A 75 0.31 5.54 26.30
N PHE A 76 0.68 6.76 26.71
CA PHE A 76 1.29 7.01 28.03
C PHE A 76 0.31 6.69 29.17
N PHE A 77 -0.95 7.12 29.07
CA PHE A 77 -1.97 6.81 30.08
C PHE A 77 -2.32 5.32 30.15
N GLU A 78 -2.24 4.61 29.02
CA GLU A 78 -2.38 3.15 28.95
C GLU A 78 -1.13 2.38 29.44
N GLY A 79 -0.13 3.07 29.97
CA GLY A 79 1.08 2.45 30.54
C GLY A 79 2.01 1.84 29.49
N GLN A 80 1.97 2.32 28.24
CA GLN A 80 2.82 1.83 27.18
C GLN A 80 4.27 2.28 27.39
N SER A 81 5.22 1.37 27.17
CA SER A 81 6.64 1.70 27.25
C SER A 81 7.06 2.64 26.11
N LEU A 82 8.02 3.53 26.40
CA LEU A 82 8.57 4.45 25.40
C LEU A 82 9.12 3.70 24.17
N ALA A 83 9.77 2.56 24.37
CA ALA A 83 10.29 1.73 23.28
C ALA A 83 9.18 1.23 22.34
N MET A 84 8.05 0.78 22.90
CA MET A 84 6.89 0.35 22.10
C MET A 84 6.23 1.51 21.37
N PHE A 85 6.11 2.65 22.05
CA PHE A 85 5.60 3.87 21.42
C PHE A 85 6.46 4.27 20.22
N LEU A 86 7.79 4.34 20.39
CA LEU A 86 8.73 4.68 19.31
C LEU A 86 8.70 3.65 18.17
N TRP A 87 8.55 2.37 18.49
CA TRP A 87 8.41 1.31 17.48
C TRP A 87 7.11 1.44 16.68
N GLY A 88 5.98 1.64 17.35
CA GLY A 88 4.69 1.90 16.69
C GLY A 88 4.75 3.16 15.82
N TRP A 89 5.39 4.21 16.34
CA TRP A 89 5.60 5.48 15.64
C TRP A 89 6.38 5.27 14.35
N TRP A 90 7.49 4.52 14.46
CA TRP A 90 8.35 4.19 13.34
C TRP A 90 7.60 3.42 12.25
N ARG A 91 6.87 2.36 12.62
CA ARG A 91 6.09 1.54 11.67
C ARG A 91 5.00 2.33 10.96
N LEU A 92 4.37 3.28 11.66
CA LEU A 92 3.31 4.12 11.12
C LEU A 92 3.87 5.20 10.17
N PHE A 93 4.91 5.92 10.60
CA PHE A 93 5.34 7.15 9.94
C PHE A 93 6.54 7.03 9.00
N LEU A 94 7.26 5.91 8.99
CA LEU A 94 8.42 5.72 8.09
C LEU A 94 8.09 6.08 6.63
N TYR A 95 7.09 5.44 6.02
CA TYR A 95 6.77 5.70 4.60
C TYR A 95 6.10 7.05 4.35
N PRO A 96 5.20 7.56 5.22
CA PRO A 96 4.79 8.96 5.16
C PRO A 96 5.97 9.95 5.14
N LEU A 97 7.03 9.71 5.93
CA LEU A 97 8.25 10.51 5.89
C LEU A 97 9.00 10.37 4.57
N VAL A 98 9.07 9.18 3.97
CA VAL A 98 9.60 8.97 2.60
C VAL A 98 8.78 9.76 1.57
N GLY A 99 7.46 9.87 1.74
CA GLY A 99 6.61 10.71 0.91
C GLY A 99 6.91 12.20 1.08
N LEU A 100 7.08 12.66 2.32
CA LEU A 100 7.49 14.04 2.63
C LEU A 100 8.89 14.37 2.09
N PHE A 101 9.83 13.42 2.15
CA PHE A 101 11.14 13.54 1.54
C PHE A 101 11.02 13.81 0.04
N THR A 102 10.28 12.94 -0.65
CA THR A 102 10.05 13.06 -2.10
C THR A 102 9.34 14.37 -2.46
N TYR A 103 8.43 14.83 -1.60
CA TYR A 103 7.77 16.13 -1.73
C TYR A 103 8.75 17.32 -1.57
N LEU A 104 9.73 17.21 -0.68
CA LEU A 104 10.67 18.29 -0.36
C LEU A 104 11.85 18.38 -1.33
N VAL A 105 12.31 17.26 -1.88
CA VAL A 105 13.48 17.21 -2.77
C VAL A 105 13.25 18.05 -4.04
N ILE A 106 14.30 18.73 -4.52
CA ILE A 106 14.25 19.61 -5.70
C ILE A 106 14.94 18.93 -6.88
N GLY A 107 14.26 18.94 -8.03
CA GLY A 107 14.78 18.47 -9.30
C GLY A 107 14.48 17.00 -9.54
N ASP A 108 13.74 16.71 -10.61
CA ASP A 108 13.37 15.35 -10.99
C ASP A 108 14.32 14.76 -12.02
N PRO A 109 14.55 13.43 -12.01
CA PRO A 109 15.06 12.75 -13.18
C PRO A 109 14.12 13.04 -14.35
N LYS A 110 14.69 13.45 -15.50
CA LYS A 110 13.90 13.66 -16.72
C LYS A 110 13.14 12.37 -17.03
N GLY A 111 11.82 12.47 -17.19
CA GLY A 111 10.96 11.32 -17.51
C GLY A 111 10.68 10.37 -16.34
N PHE A 112 10.87 10.80 -15.08
CA PHE A 112 10.61 9.96 -13.91
C PHE A 112 9.24 9.28 -13.94
N ALA A 113 8.17 10.00 -14.29
CA ALA A 113 6.82 9.43 -14.30
C ALA A 113 6.68 8.23 -15.25
N GLY A 114 7.15 8.38 -16.50
CA GLY A 114 7.12 7.28 -17.48
C GLY A 114 8.04 6.12 -17.08
N TRP A 115 9.21 6.41 -16.47
CA TRP A 115 10.09 5.37 -15.94
C TRP A 115 9.45 4.62 -14.76
N PHE A 116 8.79 5.33 -13.85
CA PHE A 116 8.12 4.75 -12.68
C PHE A 116 7.01 3.77 -13.07
N ILE A 117 6.18 4.12 -14.06
CA ILE A 117 5.14 3.20 -14.58
C ILE A 117 5.77 1.95 -15.16
N LYS A 118 6.81 2.10 -16.00
CA LYS A 118 7.53 0.96 -16.59
C LYS A 118 8.20 0.09 -15.52
N PHE A 119 8.77 0.72 -14.50
CA PHE A 119 9.37 0.05 -13.36
C PHE A 119 8.34 -0.78 -12.60
N CYS A 120 7.17 -0.23 -12.28
CA CYS A 120 6.09 -0.97 -11.63
C CYS A 120 5.68 -2.22 -12.43
N MET A 121 5.53 -2.08 -13.74
CA MET A 121 5.19 -3.20 -14.63
C MET A 121 6.29 -4.24 -14.70
N GLY A 122 7.55 -3.80 -14.86
CA GLY A 122 8.71 -4.68 -14.92
C GLY A 122 8.96 -5.41 -13.60
N PHE A 123 8.72 -4.75 -12.47
CA PHE A 123 8.84 -5.34 -11.15
C PHE A 123 7.78 -6.43 -10.93
N LEU A 124 6.51 -6.17 -11.27
CA LEU A 124 5.47 -7.22 -11.21
C LEU A 124 5.81 -8.41 -12.12
N ALA A 125 6.33 -8.16 -13.33
CA ALA A 125 6.75 -9.23 -14.23
C ALA A 125 7.92 -10.04 -13.65
N PHE A 126 8.91 -9.37 -13.06
CA PHE A 126 10.02 -10.01 -12.38
C PHE A 126 9.52 -10.91 -11.24
N GLU A 127 8.63 -10.41 -10.38
CA GLU A 127 8.08 -11.21 -9.29
C GLU A 127 7.35 -12.46 -9.80
N VAL A 128 6.48 -12.32 -10.81
CA VAL A 128 5.79 -13.47 -11.42
C VAL A 128 6.78 -14.49 -11.98
N VAL A 129 7.86 -14.04 -12.62
CA VAL A 129 8.92 -14.96 -13.11
C VAL A 129 9.57 -15.70 -11.94
N VAL A 130 9.88 -15.01 -10.84
CA VAL A 130 10.43 -15.65 -9.62
C VAL A 130 9.44 -16.69 -9.07
N GLN A 131 8.14 -16.37 -9.00
CA GLN A 131 7.12 -17.31 -8.55
C GLN A 131 7.04 -18.56 -9.43
N ILE A 132 7.10 -18.39 -10.75
CA ILE A 132 7.12 -19.51 -11.71
C ILE A 132 8.37 -20.37 -11.49
N ILE A 133 9.54 -19.75 -11.32
CA ILE A 133 10.79 -20.48 -11.02
C ILE A 133 10.66 -21.26 -9.71
N MET A 134 10.14 -20.65 -8.65
CA MET A 134 9.90 -21.34 -7.37
C MET A 134 8.95 -22.52 -7.54
N TYR A 135 7.85 -22.35 -8.27
CA TYR A 135 6.92 -23.43 -8.57
C TYR A 135 7.61 -24.58 -9.32
N LEU A 136 8.42 -24.26 -10.34
CA LEU A 136 9.20 -25.26 -11.09
C LEU A 136 10.27 -25.96 -10.24
N LEU A 137 10.77 -25.31 -9.20
CA LEU A 137 11.70 -25.88 -8.21
C LEU A 137 10.99 -26.73 -7.13
N GLY A 138 9.66 -26.91 -7.23
CA GLY A 138 8.89 -27.80 -6.36
C GLY A 138 8.31 -27.13 -5.12
N PHE A 139 8.32 -25.80 -5.02
CA PHE A 139 7.62 -25.10 -3.95
C PHE A 139 6.09 -25.25 -4.12
N PRO A 140 5.33 -25.55 -3.05
CA PRO A 140 3.90 -25.78 -3.15
C PRO A 140 3.14 -24.48 -3.46
N PRO A 141 2.07 -24.54 -4.28
CA PRO A 141 1.17 -23.41 -4.50
C PRO A 141 0.61 -22.82 -3.21
N GLY A 142 0.42 -21.50 -3.18
CA GLY A 142 -0.08 -20.79 -2.02
C GLY A 142 0.94 -19.85 -1.39
N ASP A 143 1.02 -19.85 -0.06
CA ASP A 143 1.74 -18.83 0.70
C ASP A 143 3.26 -18.88 0.52
N ASP A 144 3.78 -20.04 0.09
CA ASP A 144 5.21 -20.27 -0.14
C ASP A 144 5.69 -19.75 -1.50
N LEU A 145 4.79 -19.46 -2.44
CA LEU A 145 5.11 -18.88 -3.76
C LEU A 145 5.06 -17.35 -3.78
N ALA A 146 5.38 -16.70 -2.67
CA ALA A 146 5.31 -15.24 -2.54
C ALA A 146 6.40 -14.44 -3.28
N GLY A 147 7.11 -15.02 -4.26
CA GLY A 147 8.17 -14.33 -4.99
C GLY A 147 9.32 -13.90 -4.06
N THR A 148 9.76 -12.64 -4.15
CA THR A 148 10.83 -12.12 -3.29
C THR A 148 10.36 -11.66 -1.90
N PHE A 149 9.07 -11.75 -1.60
CA PHE A 149 8.48 -11.17 -0.39
C PHE A 149 8.68 -11.99 0.91
N GLY A 150 9.53 -13.01 0.89
CA GLY A 150 9.88 -13.80 2.06
C GLY A 150 8.81 -14.83 2.46
N TRP A 151 8.94 -15.35 3.68
CA TRP A 151 8.09 -16.43 4.18
C TRP A 151 6.64 -15.96 4.35
N HIS A 152 5.70 -16.65 3.69
CA HIS A 152 4.28 -16.28 3.65
C HIS A 152 4.03 -14.83 3.17
N GLY A 153 4.86 -14.35 2.25
CA GLY A 153 4.82 -12.99 1.68
C GLY A 153 3.68 -12.72 0.70
N VAL A 154 2.64 -13.56 0.63
CA VAL A 154 1.53 -13.38 -0.33
C VAL A 154 0.81 -12.06 -0.09
N ASN A 155 0.59 -11.66 1.17
CA ASN A 155 -0.04 -10.39 1.49
C ASN A 155 0.72 -9.17 0.91
N PRO A 156 2.01 -8.94 1.23
CA PRO A 156 2.74 -7.81 0.66
C PRO A 156 2.89 -7.89 -0.87
N PHE A 157 2.99 -9.09 -1.45
CA PHE A 157 2.94 -9.28 -2.89
C PHE A 157 1.59 -8.82 -3.48
N THR A 158 0.46 -9.29 -2.94
CA THR A 158 -0.88 -8.95 -3.44
C THR A 158 -1.14 -7.45 -3.37
N MET A 159 -0.72 -6.78 -2.30
CA MET A 159 -0.83 -5.32 -2.19
C MET A 159 0.01 -4.60 -3.26
N MET A 160 1.20 -5.09 -3.56
CA MET A 160 2.02 -4.58 -4.66
C MET A 160 1.34 -4.81 -6.02
N ALA A 161 0.77 -6.00 -6.27
CA ALA A 161 0.04 -6.29 -7.49
C ALA A 161 -1.18 -5.36 -7.69
N PHE A 162 -1.95 -5.08 -6.64
CA PHE A 162 -3.05 -4.11 -6.69
C PHE A 162 -2.57 -2.70 -7.01
N PHE A 163 -1.46 -2.26 -6.41
CA PHE A 163 -0.88 -0.95 -6.72
C PHE A 163 -0.46 -0.86 -8.19
N VAL A 164 0.22 -1.88 -8.72
CA VAL A 164 0.63 -1.93 -10.13
C VAL A 164 -0.59 -1.98 -11.07
N ALA A 165 -1.64 -2.72 -10.70
CA ALA A 165 -2.90 -2.75 -11.46
C ALA A 165 -3.55 -1.37 -11.52
N CYS A 166 -3.56 -0.61 -10.41
CA CYS A 166 -4.02 0.78 -10.40
C CYS A 166 -3.21 1.66 -11.34
N MET A 167 -1.88 1.52 -11.36
CA MET A 167 -1.01 2.25 -12.29
C MET A 167 -1.31 1.89 -13.76
N GLY A 168 -1.55 0.61 -14.05
CA GLY A 168 -1.92 0.14 -15.39
C GLY A 168 -3.27 0.70 -15.86
N LEU A 169 -4.27 0.69 -14.99
CA LEU A 169 -5.59 1.28 -15.25
C LEU A 169 -5.50 2.80 -15.41
N GLY A 170 -4.76 3.49 -14.54
CA GLY A 170 -4.53 4.93 -14.66
C GLY A 170 -3.83 5.32 -15.97
N HIS A 171 -2.83 4.54 -16.40
CA HIS A 171 -2.20 4.74 -17.70
C HIS A 171 -3.18 4.53 -18.87
N TRP A 172 -4.01 3.50 -18.82
CA TRP A 172 -5.03 3.27 -19.84
C TRP A 172 -6.07 4.39 -19.89
N MET A 173 -6.51 4.91 -18.75
CA MET A 173 -7.48 6.02 -18.70
C MET A 173 -6.98 7.26 -19.44
N VAL A 174 -5.68 7.55 -19.36
CA VAL A 174 -5.07 8.72 -19.99
C VAL A 174 -4.71 8.47 -21.46
N THR A 175 -3.99 7.38 -21.72
CA THR A 175 -3.38 7.14 -23.04
C THR A 175 -4.26 6.33 -23.98
N ASN A 176 -5.28 5.65 -23.44
CA ASN A 176 -6.09 4.63 -24.12
C ASN A 176 -5.30 3.42 -24.62
N GLN A 177 -4.04 3.28 -24.23
CA GLN A 177 -3.25 2.11 -24.58
C GLN A 177 -3.54 0.97 -23.62
N LEU A 178 -3.96 -0.17 -24.17
CA LEU A 178 -4.29 -1.36 -23.39
C LEU A 178 -3.05 -2.09 -22.84
N LYS A 179 -1.86 -1.83 -23.39
CA LYS A 179 -0.63 -2.61 -23.13
C LYS A 179 -0.33 -2.78 -21.63
N TYR A 180 -0.19 -1.68 -20.89
CA TYR A 180 0.17 -1.75 -19.47
C TYR A 180 -0.98 -2.21 -18.57
N MET A 181 -2.23 -1.91 -18.95
CA MET A 181 -3.40 -2.41 -18.24
C MET A 181 -3.48 -3.94 -18.36
N LEU A 182 -3.44 -4.47 -19.58
CA LEU A 182 -3.49 -5.92 -19.83
C LEU A 182 -2.30 -6.61 -19.17
N LEU A 183 -1.09 -6.06 -19.30
CA LEU A 183 0.08 -6.64 -18.66
C LEU A 183 -0.09 -6.73 -17.13
N ALA A 184 -0.50 -5.65 -16.46
CA ALA A 184 -0.69 -5.66 -15.01
C ALA A 184 -1.79 -6.64 -14.58
N LEU A 185 -2.94 -6.62 -15.26
CA LEU A 185 -4.07 -7.49 -14.94
C LEU A 185 -3.75 -8.96 -15.15
N SER A 186 -3.12 -9.31 -16.28
CA SER A 186 -2.73 -10.68 -16.62
C SER A 186 -1.65 -11.20 -15.68
N LEU A 187 -0.60 -10.42 -15.40
CA LEU A 187 0.45 -10.83 -14.46
C LEU A 187 -0.10 -11.00 -13.03
N GLY A 188 -0.92 -10.05 -12.56
CA GLY A 188 -1.55 -10.16 -11.25
C GLY A 188 -2.51 -11.34 -11.15
N ALA A 189 -3.21 -11.70 -12.23
CA ALA A 189 -4.05 -12.88 -12.29
C ALA A 189 -3.23 -14.18 -12.21
N ILE A 190 -2.18 -14.32 -13.03
CA ILE A 190 -1.27 -15.47 -13.00
C ILE A 190 -0.69 -15.64 -11.60
N ALA A 191 -0.20 -14.55 -11.01
CA ALA A 191 0.33 -14.56 -9.65
C ALA A 191 -0.70 -14.98 -8.61
N SER A 192 -1.94 -14.52 -8.76
CA SER A 192 -3.02 -14.87 -7.83
C SER A 192 -3.42 -16.34 -7.95
N VAL A 193 -3.31 -16.95 -9.13
CA VAL A 193 -3.48 -18.40 -9.30
C VAL A 193 -2.36 -19.15 -8.59
N LEU A 194 -1.09 -18.76 -8.79
CA LEU A 194 0.06 -19.39 -8.14
C LEU A 194 0.01 -19.28 -6.60
N ASN A 195 -0.40 -18.12 -6.11
CA ASN A 195 -0.54 -17.85 -4.67
C ASN A 195 -1.89 -18.31 -4.09
N VAL A 196 -2.80 -18.84 -4.92
CA VAL A 196 -4.15 -19.25 -4.50
C VAL A 196 -4.92 -18.09 -3.81
N THR A 197 -4.70 -16.86 -4.30
CA THR A 197 -5.25 -15.63 -3.70
C THR A 197 -6.63 -15.30 -4.29
N LYS A 198 -7.68 -15.67 -3.54
CA LYS A 198 -9.10 -15.47 -3.91
C LYS A 198 -9.46 -13.99 -4.09
N PHE A 199 -8.97 -13.13 -3.19
CA PHE A 199 -9.39 -11.73 -3.09
C PHE A 199 -9.01 -10.84 -4.26
N TYR A 200 -7.94 -11.19 -4.98
CA TYR A 200 -7.49 -10.40 -6.12
C TYR A 200 -8.61 -10.20 -7.15
N PHE A 201 -9.35 -11.28 -7.45
CA PHE A 201 -10.45 -11.25 -8.40
C PHE A 201 -11.65 -10.45 -7.89
N PHE A 202 -11.97 -10.57 -6.60
CA PHE A 202 -13.04 -9.78 -5.97
C PHE A 202 -12.72 -8.28 -5.93
N ALA A 203 -11.46 -7.91 -5.74
CA ALA A 203 -11.04 -6.51 -5.65
C ALA A 203 -10.81 -5.87 -7.03
N ILE A 204 -10.31 -6.63 -8.01
CA ILE A 204 -9.96 -6.05 -9.32
C ILE A 204 -11.20 -5.65 -10.13
N VAL A 205 -12.33 -6.34 -9.96
CA VAL A 205 -13.62 -6.02 -10.62
C VAL A 205 -14.17 -4.64 -10.20
N PRO A 206 -14.37 -4.33 -8.91
CA PRO A 206 -14.84 -3.00 -8.50
C PRO A 206 -13.81 -1.90 -8.80
N LEU A 207 -12.51 -2.22 -8.74
CA LEU A 207 -11.45 -1.27 -9.07
C LEU A 207 -11.47 -0.90 -10.57
N SER A 208 -11.61 -1.91 -11.40
CA SER A 208 -11.87 -1.83 -12.85
C SER A 208 -13.12 -1.01 -13.18
N LEU A 209 -14.23 -1.28 -12.48
CA LEU A 209 -15.48 -0.53 -12.63
C LEU A 209 -15.31 0.94 -12.23
N THR A 210 -14.58 1.22 -11.15
CA THR A 210 -14.30 2.59 -10.70
C THR A 210 -13.46 3.34 -11.73
N ALA A 211 -12.40 2.72 -12.25
CA ALA A 211 -11.58 3.28 -13.33
C ALA A 211 -12.42 3.58 -14.59
N PHE A 212 -13.35 2.69 -14.91
CA PHE A 212 -14.28 2.88 -16.01
C PHE A 212 -15.23 4.07 -15.77
N VAL A 213 -15.88 4.17 -14.61
CA VAL A 213 -16.77 5.29 -14.27
C VAL A 213 -16.04 6.63 -14.36
N LEU A 214 -14.81 6.69 -13.84
CA LEU A 214 -13.97 7.88 -13.96
C LEU A 214 -13.63 8.22 -15.42
N ASN A 215 -13.33 7.23 -16.25
CA ASN A 215 -13.03 7.45 -17.67
C ASN A 215 -14.27 7.91 -18.47
N VAL A 216 -15.45 7.35 -18.20
CA VAL A 216 -16.71 7.76 -18.84
C VAL A 216 -17.07 9.18 -18.46
N GLY A 217 -17.00 9.52 -17.16
CA GLY A 217 -17.29 10.86 -16.67
C GLY A 217 -16.42 11.96 -17.29
N GLN A 218 -15.25 11.59 -17.82
CA GLN A 218 -14.32 12.53 -18.45
C GLN A 218 -14.36 12.54 -19.98
N SER A 219 -14.48 11.37 -20.60
CA SER A 219 -14.34 11.22 -22.04
C SER A 219 -15.68 11.15 -22.78
N GLY A 220 -16.79 10.86 -22.09
CA GLY A 220 -18.13 10.71 -22.68
C GLY A 220 -18.27 9.55 -23.67
N ARG A 221 -17.26 8.69 -23.83
CA ARG A 221 -17.20 7.66 -24.88
C ARG A 221 -17.59 6.28 -24.37
N LEU A 222 -18.89 6.00 -24.41
CA LEU A 222 -19.49 4.69 -24.06
C LEU A 222 -18.93 3.51 -24.86
N ARG A 223 -18.43 3.70 -26.10
CA ARG A 223 -17.87 2.61 -26.92
C ARG A 223 -16.70 1.88 -26.23
N LYS A 224 -16.00 2.54 -25.32
CA LYS A 224 -14.91 1.92 -24.53
C LYS A 224 -15.41 0.90 -23.51
N LEU A 225 -16.70 0.97 -23.12
CA LEU A 225 -17.35 0.00 -22.23
C LEU A 225 -17.34 -1.39 -22.82
N ILE A 226 -17.66 -1.51 -24.12
CA ILE A 226 -17.80 -2.81 -24.78
C ILE A 226 -16.46 -3.56 -24.73
N VAL A 227 -15.38 -2.90 -25.16
CA VAL A 227 -14.03 -3.48 -25.14
C VAL A 227 -13.60 -3.86 -23.73
N PHE A 228 -13.90 -2.98 -22.75
CA PHE A 228 -13.55 -3.21 -21.35
C PHE A 228 -14.27 -4.43 -20.76
N VAL A 229 -15.59 -4.52 -20.96
CA VAL A 229 -16.43 -5.62 -20.49
C VAL A 229 -16.03 -6.92 -21.17
N SER A 230 -15.81 -6.92 -22.49
CA SER A 230 -15.38 -8.11 -23.23
C SER A 230 -14.04 -8.65 -22.72
N LEU A 231 -13.05 -7.79 -22.48
CA LEU A 231 -11.75 -8.20 -21.95
C LEU A 231 -11.86 -8.72 -20.51
N SER A 232 -12.69 -8.10 -19.69
CA SER A 232 -12.92 -8.53 -18.31
C SER A 232 -13.60 -9.90 -18.26
N LEU A 233 -14.65 -10.11 -19.07
CA LEU A 233 -15.33 -11.41 -19.19
C LEU A 233 -14.39 -12.50 -19.68
N LEU A 234 -13.58 -12.21 -20.69
CA LEU A 234 -12.60 -13.16 -21.22
C LEU A 234 -11.55 -13.53 -20.17
N GLY A 235 -11.10 -12.56 -19.37
CA GLY A 235 -10.22 -12.82 -18.22
C GLY A 235 -10.87 -13.74 -17.19
N VAL A 236 -12.12 -13.48 -16.79
CA VAL A 236 -12.85 -14.33 -15.84
C VAL A 236 -12.97 -15.77 -16.36
N ILE A 237 -13.35 -15.95 -17.63
CA ILE A 237 -13.54 -17.28 -18.24
C ILE A 237 -12.24 -18.11 -18.21
N VAL A 238 -11.08 -17.49 -18.45
CA VAL A 238 -9.81 -18.20 -18.48
C VAL A 238 -9.27 -18.46 -17.07
N ILE A 239 -9.41 -17.50 -16.16
CA ILE A 239 -8.70 -17.52 -14.89
C ILE A 239 -9.47 -18.29 -13.80
N VAL A 240 -10.80 -18.21 -13.78
CA VAL A 240 -11.64 -18.90 -12.79
C VAL A 240 -11.38 -20.41 -12.77
N PRO A 241 -11.38 -21.14 -13.91
CA PRO A 241 -11.10 -22.57 -13.91
C PRO A 241 -9.69 -22.92 -13.41
N MET A 242 -8.70 -22.07 -13.69
CA MET A 242 -7.32 -22.29 -13.23
C MET A 242 -7.20 -22.11 -11.72
N LEU A 243 -7.87 -21.10 -11.16
CA LEU A 243 -7.91 -20.91 -9.72
C LEU A 243 -8.69 -22.02 -9.03
N ASP A 244 -9.81 -22.48 -9.60
CA ASP A 244 -10.59 -23.61 -9.09
C ASP A 244 -9.77 -24.89 -9.00
N ALA A 245 -8.98 -25.19 -10.04
CA ALA A 245 -8.09 -26.35 -10.03
C ALA A 245 -7.08 -26.29 -8.88
N GLN A 246 -6.50 -25.11 -8.61
CA GLN A 246 -5.55 -24.94 -7.49
C GLN A 246 -6.23 -24.99 -6.12
N LEU A 247 -7.45 -24.45 -6.01
CA LEU A 247 -8.24 -24.50 -4.78
C LEU A 247 -8.68 -25.92 -4.42
N ALA A 248 -9.07 -26.71 -5.41
CA ALA A 248 -9.41 -28.11 -5.23
C ALA A 248 -8.22 -28.92 -4.68
N ILE A 249 -7.00 -28.61 -5.12
CA ILE A 249 -5.77 -29.26 -4.65
C ILE A 249 -5.41 -28.83 -3.22
N LYS A 250 -5.46 -27.52 -2.92
CA LYS A 250 -4.98 -26.97 -1.62
C LYS A 250 -6.00 -27.12 -0.49
N ASP A 251 -7.24 -26.70 -0.75
CA ASP A 251 -8.27 -26.51 0.28
C ASP A 251 -9.46 -27.49 0.12
N ASN A 252 -9.47 -28.34 -0.92
CA ASN A 252 -10.61 -29.17 -1.32
C ASN A 252 -11.91 -28.35 -1.45
N THR A 253 -11.80 -27.14 -2.00
CA THR A 253 -12.91 -26.20 -2.25
C THR A 253 -12.82 -25.61 -3.65
N THR A 254 -13.89 -24.98 -4.11
CA THR A 254 -13.98 -24.27 -5.39
C THR A 254 -14.45 -22.82 -5.18
N LEU A 255 -14.27 -21.95 -6.17
CA LEU A 255 -14.85 -20.60 -6.20
C LEU A 255 -16.37 -20.62 -6.18
N GLN A 256 -17.00 -21.66 -6.74
CA GLN A 256 -18.46 -21.81 -6.69
C GLN A 256 -18.96 -21.99 -5.26
N ASP A 257 -18.20 -22.69 -4.42
CA ASP A 257 -18.55 -22.84 -3.00
C ASP A 257 -18.56 -21.47 -2.29
N TYR A 258 -17.78 -20.49 -2.76
CA TYR A 258 -17.78 -19.11 -2.25
C TYR A 258 -18.99 -18.28 -2.74
N LEU A 259 -19.88 -18.83 -3.56
CA LEU A 259 -21.18 -18.23 -3.86
C LEU A 259 -22.22 -18.53 -2.76
N ASP A 260 -21.97 -19.55 -1.93
CA ASP A 260 -22.80 -19.85 -0.76
C ASP A 260 -22.52 -18.83 0.37
N PRO A 261 -23.54 -18.04 0.79
CA PRO A 261 -23.40 -17.10 1.90
C PRO A 261 -22.87 -17.72 3.19
N ASP A 262 -23.23 -18.98 3.48
CA ASP A 262 -22.79 -19.65 4.71
C ASP A 262 -21.31 -20.02 4.66
N MET A 263 -20.79 -20.34 3.48
CA MET A 263 -19.37 -20.63 3.28
C MET A 263 -18.56 -19.33 3.34
N VAL A 264 -19.05 -18.25 2.71
CA VAL A 264 -18.46 -16.91 2.84
C VAL A 264 -18.42 -16.47 4.30
N MET A 265 -19.52 -16.65 5.03
CA MET A 265 -19.60 -16.29 6.45
C MET A 265 -18.60 -17.10 7.28
N ARG A 266 -18.54 -18.42 7.07
CA ARG A 266 -17.54 -19.27 7.72
C ARG A 266 -16.13 -18.81 7.41
N TYR A 267 -15.80 -18.54 6.14
CA TYR A 267 -14.47 -18.07 5.73
C TYR A 267 -14.08 -16.73 6.38
N ILE A 268 -14.99 -15.76 6.37
CA ILE A 268 -14.75 -14.41 6.90
C ILE A 268 -14.70 -14.40 8.43
N MET A 269 -15.51 -15.23 9.11
CA MET A 269 -15.59 -15.28 10.57
C MET A 269 -14.69 -16.35 11.22
N THR A 270 -13.95 -17.13 10.43
CA THR A 270 -13.11 -18.23 10.93
C THR A 270 -12.14 -17.75 12.00
N THR A 271 -12.22 -18.35 13.19
CA THR A 271 -11.22 -18.21 14.24
C THR A 271 -10.54 -19.57 14.43
N LYS A 272 -9.21 -19.63 14.39
CA LYS A 272 -8.44 -20.88 14.49
C LYS A 272 -7.27 -20.69 15.43
N ILE A 273 -6.93 -21.71 16.22
CA ILE A 273 -5.66 -21.74 16.96
C ILE A 273 -4.64 -22.38 16.02
N ASN A 274 -3.61 -21.62 15.64
CA ASN A 274 -2.49 -22.12 14.86
C ASN A 274 -1.58 -22.99 15.73
N THR A 275 -0.74 -23.79 15.09
CA THR A 275 0.22 -24.74 15.70
C THR A 275 1.22 -24.12 16.68
N ASN A 276 1.33 -22.79 16.74
CA ASN A 276 2.20 -22.05 17.67
C ASN A 276 1.42 -21.39 18.83
N ASP A 277 0.26 -21.93 19.21
CA ASP A 277 -0.69 -21.35 20.19
C ASP A 277 -1.20 -19.94 19.85
N ALA A 278 -0.98 -19.50 18.60
CA ALA A 278 -1.43 -18.20 18.11
C ALA A 278 -2.87 -18.28 17.62
N THR A 279 -3.76 -17.43 18.12
CA THR A 279 -5.14 -17.39 17.63
C THR A 279 -5.22 -16.52 16.37
N TYR A 280 -5.57 -17.14 15.25
CA TYR A 280 -6.00 -16.48 14.02
C TYR A 280 -7.44 -16.01 14.20
N ILE A 281 -7.67 -14.71 14.01
CA ILE A 281 -9.02 -14.13 13.95
C ILE A 281 -9.39 -13.81 12.51
N GLY A 282 -10.61 -14.23 12.15
CA GLY A 282 -11.20 -14.00 10.85
C GLY A 282 -11.47 -12.52 10.58
N ARG A 283 -11.45 -12.16 9.29
CA ARG A 283 -11.50 -10.78 8.82
C ARG A 283 -12.78 -10.03 9.20
N GLY A 284 -13.91 -10.73 9.34
CA GLY A 284 -15.16 -10.15 9.80
C GLY A 284 -15.30 -10.10 11.31
N TYR A 285 -14.66 -11.03 12.03
CA TYR A 285 -14.72 -11.05 13.49
C TYR A 285 -13.81 -9.98 14.10
N ALA A 286 -12.66 -9.67 13.48
CA ALA A 286 -11.71 -8.69 13.99
C ALA A 286 -12.33 -7.29 14.25
N PRO A 287 -13.12 -6.68 13.35
CA PRO A 287 -13.81 -5.41 13.61
C PRO A 287 -14.87 -5.52 14.71
N ILE A 288 -15.62 -6.63 14.77
CA ILE A 288 -16.65 -6.86 15.81
C ILE A 288 -15.99 -6.92 17.18
N TYR A 289 -14.95 -7.75 17.30
CA TYR A 289 -14.14 -7.87 18.51
C TYR A 289 -13.56 -6.51 18.93
N SER A 290 -13.03 -5.76 17.97
CA SER A 290 -12.45 -4.45 18.23
C SER A 290 -13.49 -3.46 18.74
N TRP A 291 -14.69 -3.49 18.16
CA TRP A 291 -15.81 -2.66 18.58
C TRP A 291 -16.23 -2.96 20.03
N GLU A 292 -16.38 -4.24 20.39
CA GLU A 292 -16.72 -4.66 21.75
C GLU A 292 -15.68 -4.19 22.78
N ARG A 293 -14.39 -4.22 22.42
CA ARG A 293 -13.30 -3.73 23.29
C ARG A 293 -13.28 -2.22 23.46
N LEU A 294 -13.56 -1.49 22.38
CA LEU A 294 -13.60 -0.02 22.40
C LEU A 294 -14.74 0.53 23.26
N GLN A 295 -15.82 -0.22 23.43
CA GLN A 295 -16.99 0.22 24.20
C GLN A 295 -16.79 0.26 25.73
N ARG A 296 -15.59 -0.06 26.22
CA ARG A 296 -15.29 -0.06 27.67
C ARG A 296 -15.49 1.32 28.31
N ASP A 297 -15.03 2.39 27.65
CA ASP A 297 -15.17 3.76 28.10
C ASP A 297 -15.05 4.75 26.92
N THR A 298 -15.48 6.00 27.15
CA THR A 298 -15.54 7.01 26.08
C THR A 298 -14.17 7.40 25.54
N THR A 299 -13.12 7.39 26.37
CA THR A 299 -11.77 7.77 25.93
C THR A 299 -11.20 6.71 25.01
N THR A 300 -11.25 5.44 25.43
CA THR A 300 -10.83 4.31 24.58
C THR A 300 -11.70 4.20 23.34
N MET A 301 -13.02 4.44 23.42
CA MET A 301 -13.89 4.44 22.24
C MET A 301 -13.46 5.48 21.19
N LEU A 302 -13.11 6.69 21.63
CA LEU A 302 -12.73 7.78 20.73
C LEU A 302 -11.31 7.64 20.21
N PHE A 303 -10.36 7.28 21.06
CA PHE A 303 -8.93 7.36 20.74
C PHE A 303 -8.20 6.02 20.71
N GLY A 304 -8.86 4.92 21.06
CA GLY A 304 -8.26 3.60 21.15
C GLY A 304 -7.30 3.49 22.34
N TYR A 305 -6.40 2.51 22.27
CA TYR A 305 -5.38 2.22 23.27
C TYR A 305 -4.06 2.97 23.04
N GLY A 306 -4.00 3.82 22.00
CA GLY A 306 -2.81 4.60 21.71
C GLY A 306 -1.86 3.93 20.72
N LEU A 307 -0.92 4.72 20.21
CA LEU A 307 -0.05 4.36 19.11
C LEU A 307 0.98 3.29 19.52
N GLY A 308 1.02 2.18 18.78
CA GLY A 308 1.91 1.04 19.05
C GLY A 308 1.38 0.05 20.10
N SER A 309 0.16 0.25 20.60
CA SER A 309 -0.48 -0.63 21.58
C SER A 309 -0.82 -2.02 21.02
N ARG A 310 -1.01 -2.15 19.70
CA ARG A 310 -1.24 -3.41 18.96
C ARG A 310 -0.08 -3.75 18.02
N SER A 311 1.11 -3.22 18.31
CA SER A 311 2.34 -3.53 17.60
C SER A 311 3.23 -4.48 18.39
N SER A 312 4.01 -5.29 17.68
CA SER A 312 5.08 -6.13 18.24
C SER A 312 6.35 -6.02 17.40
N SER A 313 7.48 -6.42 17.99
CA SER A 313 8.77 -6.56 17.33
C SER A 313 9.48 -7.81 17.81
N ASP A 314 9.59 -8.81 16.95
CA ASP A 314 10.37 -10.03 17.24
C ASP A 314 11.88 -9.74 17.27
N ALA A 315 12.34 -8.70 16.57
CA ALA A 315 13.75 -8.31 16.53
C ALA A 315 14.18 -7.60 17.82
N LEU A 316 13.29 -6.79 18.39
CA LEU A 316 13.55 -6.02 19.62
C LEU A 316 12.98 -6.69 20.87
N GLY A 317 12.25 -7.80 20.74
CA GLY A 317 11.58 -8.48 21.84
C GLY A 317 10.48 -7.64 22.50
N LEU A 318 9.84 -6.75 21.74
CA LEU A 318 8.88 -5.79 22.28
C LEU A 318 7.43 -6.19 21.96
N VAL A 319 6.54 -6.02 22.94
CA VAL A 319 5.09 -6.26 22.79
C VAL A 319 4.31 -5.10 23.40
N GLY A 320 3.32 -4.59 22.65
CA GLY A 320 2.44 -3.49 23.06
C GLY A 320 1.59 -3.82 24.29
N ALA A 321 1.24 -2.78 25.07
CA ALA A 321 0.43 -2.94 26.28
C ALA A 321 -0.99 -3.47 25.98
N GLY A 322 -1.52 -3.18 24.79
CA GLY A 322 -2.83 -3.65 24.33
C GLY A 322 -2.92 -5.17 24.08
N PHE A 323 -1.81 -5.91 24.18
CA PHE A 323 -1.83 -7.39 24.17
C PHE A 323 -2.00 -8.00 25.56
N ARG A 324 -1.72 -7.27 26.64
CA ARG A 324 -1.76 -7.81 28.01
C ARG A 324 -3.18 -8.08 28.51
N ASN A 325 -4.17 -7.39 27.92
CA ASN A 325 -5.58 -7.50 28.28
C ASN A 325 -6.39 -8.32 27.25
N ASP A 326 -5.72 -8.96 26.29
CA ASP A 326 -6.38 -9.67 25.20
C ASP A 326 -6.74 -11.10 25.63
N VAL A 327 -7.98 -11.54 25.37
CA VAL A 327 -8.46 -12.90 25.70
C VAL A 327 -7.73 -13.97 24.87
N PHE A 328 -7.11 -13.56 23.77
CA PHE A 328 -6.38 -14.42 22.86
C PHE A 328 -4.85 -14.45 23.12
N GLY A 329 -4.38 -13.83 24.21
CA GLY A 329 -3.00 -13.90 24.68
C GLY A 329 -1.97 -13.06 23.90
N THR A 330 -0.72 -13.14 24.34
CA THR A 330 0.42 -12.35 23.86
C THR A 330 0.93 -12.77 22.47
N PHE A 331 0.60 -13.99 22.03
CA PHE A 331 1.02 -14.59 20.76
C PHE A 331 -0.08 -14.51 19.70
N TYR A 332 -0.77 -13.38 19.64
CA TYR A 332 -1.76 -13.10 18.61
C TYR A 332 -1.07 -13.09 17.23
N ASP A 333 -1.63 -13.76 16.21
CA ASP A 333 -1.16 -13.57 14.83
C ASP A 333 -1.71 -12.24 14.31
N ILE A 334 -0.99 -11.17 14.67
CA ILE A 334 -1.21 -9.75 14.34
C ILE A 334 -1.28 -9.51 12.82
N ASN A 335 -1.08 -10.55 12.00
CA ASN A 335 -0.94 -10.46 10.56
C ASN A 335 -2.22 -10.65 9.74
N SER A 336 -3.37 -11.02 10.33
CA SER A 336 -4.54 -11.41 9.51
C SER A 336 -5.37 -10.24 8.97
N THR A 337 -5.61 -9.16 9.75
CA THR A 337 -6.34 -7.95 9.29
C THR A 337 -5.89 -6.67 9.97
N THR A 338 -5.81 -5.57 9.20
CA THR A 338 -5.38 -4.27 9.76
C THR A 338 -6.52 -3.40 10.29
N LEU A 339 -7.77 -3.62 9.90
CA LEU A 339 -8.88 -2.79 10.37
C LEU A 339 -9.12 -2.93 11.87
N GLY A 340 -9.19 -4.17 12.39
CA GLY A 340 -9.40 -4.39 13.83
C GLY A 340 -8.28 -3.77 14.67
N ASN A 341 -7.03 -4.03 14.28
CA ASN A 341 -5.88 -3.42 14.95
C ASN A 341 -5.90 -1.88 14.85
N TRP A 342 -6.29 -1.32 13.70
CA TRP A 342 -6.41 0.13 13.53
C TRP A 342 -7.49 0.73 14.42
N MET A 343 -8.66 0.07 14.52
CA MET A 343 -9.73 0.47 15.42
C MET A 343 -9.25 0.47 16.87
N LEU A 344 -8.56 -0.59 17.30
CA LEU A 344 -8.04 -0.72 18.65
C LEU A 344 -6.94 0.31 18.97
N GLU A 345 -6.01 0.58 18.04
CA GLU A 345 -4.94 1.55 18.28
C GLU A 345 -5.43 3.00 18.26
N TYR A 346 -6.35 3.33 17.33
CA TYR A 346 -6.67 4.73 17.03
C TYR A 346 -8.11 5.18 17.33
N GLY A 347 -9.01 4.24 17.66
CA GLY A 347 -10.41 4.53 17.97
C GLY A 347 -11.19 5.16 16.80
N LEU A 348 -12.38 5.66 17.09
CA LEU A 348 -13.25 6.28 16.10
C LEU A 348 -12.66 7.56 15.48
N VAL A 349 -11.97 8.37 16.28
CA VAL A 349 -11.32 9.60 15.80
C VAL A 349 -10.23 9.27 14.78
N GLY A 350 -9.45 8.21 15.03
CA GLY A 350 -8.42 7.74 14.10
C GLY A 350 -8.98 7.26 12.76
N ILE A 351 -10.10 6.53 12.79
CA ILE A 351 -10.81 6.10 11.57
C ILE A 351 -11.30 7.33 10.80
N GLY A 352 -11.94 8.28 11.48
CA GLY A 352 -12.43 9.52 10.89
C GLY A 352 -11.31 10.35 10.25
N LEU A 353 -10.18 10.49 10.96
CA LEU A 353 -8.99 11.18 10.45
C LEU A 353 -8.43 10.49 9.20
N PHE A 354 -8.35 9.16 9.21
CA PHE A 354 -7.85 8.37 8.10
C PHE A 354 -8.74 8.50 6.85
N LEU A 355 -10.07 8.40 7.01
CA LEU A 355 -11.03 8.62 5.92
C LEU A 355 -10.96 10.06 5.41
N GLY A 356 -10.84 11.04 6.30
CA GLY A 356 -10.65 12.44 5.94
C GLY A 356 -9.37 12.66 5.12
N MET A 357 -8.28 11.96 5.46
CA MET A 357 -7.02 12.01 4.72
C MET A 357 -7.17 11.41 3.31
N ILE A 358 -7.85 10.27 3.16
CA ILE A 358 -8.13 9.64 1.86
C ILE A 358 -8.87 10.63 0.96
N ILE A 359 -9.99 11.19 1.45
CA ILE A 359 -10.80 12.15 0.71
C ILE A 359 -9.97 13.37 0.33
N TRP A 360 -9.18 13.89 1.26
CA TRP A 360 -8.32 15.04 1.00
C TRP A 360 -7.27 14.75 -0.09
N ILE A 361 -6.61 13.60 -0.05
CA ILE A 361 -5.63 13.19 -1.07
C ILE A 361 -6.30 13.12 -2.44
N ASP A 362 -7.43 12.41 -2.56
CA ASP A 362 -8.16 12.26 -3.82
C ASP A 362 -8.59 13.62 -4.36
N MET A 363 -9.09 14.51 -3.50
CA MET A 363 -9.43 15.88 -3.89
C MET A 363 -8.23 16.66 -4.45
N GLN A 364 -7.04 16.55 -3.84
CA GLN A 364 -5.85 17.21 -4.38
C GLN A 364 -5.41 16.62 -5.72
N LEU A 365 -5.48 15.29 -5.88
CA LEU A 365 -5.15 14.62 -7.13
C LEU A 365 -6.12 14.99 -8.25
N PHE A 366 -7.43 15.06 -7.98
CA PHE A 366 -8.42 15.55 -8.93
C PHE A 366 -8.20 17.02 -9.31
N ARG A 367 -7.84 17.88 -8.35
CA ARG A 367 -7.48 19.28 -8.64
C ARG A 367 -6.25 19.37 -9.54
N TYR A 368 -5.22 18.56 -9.28
CA TYR A 368 -4.04 18.47 -10.11
C TYR A 368 -4.37 18.03 -11.54
N LEU A 369 -5.23 17.01 -11.70
CA LEU A 369 -5.65 16.55 -13.03
C LEU A 369 -6.35 17.64 -13.85
N LYS A 370 -7.07 18.59 -13.21
CA LYS A 370 -7.69 19.73 -13.89
C LYS A 370 -6.67 20.69 -14.51
N THR A 371 -5.41 20.69 -14.09
CA THR A 371 -4.35 21.51 -14.68
C THR A 371 -3.79 20.92 -15.98
N LYS A 372 -4.36 19.81 -16.47
CA LYS A 372 -3.94 19.09 -17.69
C LYS A 372 -2.43 18.75 -17.69
N PRO A 373 -1.95 17.99 -16.70
CA PRO A 373 -0.55 17.59 -16.63
C PRO A 373 -0.16 16.66 -17.80
N GLU A 374 1.15 16.47 -17.99
CA GLU A 374 1.66 15.53 -19.00
C GLU A 374 1.09 14.12 -18.79
N PRO A 375 0.92 13.32 -19.86
CA PRO A 375 0.20 12.05 -19.81
C PRO A 375 0.70 11.07 -18.74
N ASP A 376 2.02 10.91 -18.59
CA ASP A 376 2.60 9.99 -17.59
C ASP A 376 2.31 10.43 -16.15
N LYS A 377 2.29 11.74 -15.89
CA LYS A 377 1.98 12.30 -14.57
C LYS A 377 0.48 12.16 -14.26
N ALA A 378 -0.36 12.41 -15.27
CA ALA A 378 -1.80 12.16 -15.16
C ALA A 378 -2.10 10.68 -14.89
N ALA A 379 -1.38 9.77 -15.54
CA ALA A 379 -1.53 8.33 -15.36
C ALA A 379 -1.23 7.90 -13.92
N ILE A 380 -0.12 8.38 -13.34
CA ILE A 380 0.22 8.14 -11.92
C ILE A 380 -0.86 8.73 -11.02
N ALA A 381 -1.34 9.95 -11.28
CA ALA A 381 -2.38 10.58 -10.46
C ALA A 381 -3.69 9.77 -10.48
N TYR A 382 -4.15 9.26 -11.64
CA TYR A 382 -5.31 8.36 -11.69
C TYR A 382 -5.07 7.04 -10.97
N GLY A 383 -3.88 6.45 -11.14
CA GLY A 383 -3.53 5.23 -10.41
C GLY A 383 -3.54 5.44 -8.89
N LEU A 384 -3.05 6.60 -8.43
CA LEU A 384 -3.07 6.97 -7.01
C LEU A 384 -4.49 7.18 -6.50
N ILE A 385 -5.38 7.81 -7.27
CA ILE A 385 -6.80 7.95 -6.91
C ILE A 385 -7.42 6.57 -6.74
N LEU A 386 -7.28 5.68 -7.73
CA LEU A 386 -7.83 4.32 -7.66
C LEU A 386 -7.34 3.56 -6.44
N PHE A 387 -6.03 3.60 -6.18
CA PHE A 387 -5.46 2.90 -5.04
C PHE A 387 -5.90 3.54 -3.70
N THR A 388 -5.94 4.87 -3.64
CA THR A 388 -6.23 5.64 -2.42
C THR A 388 -7.69 5.48 -2.00
N SER A 389 -8.64 5.56 -2.95
CA SER A 389 -10.07 5.38 -2.66
C SER A 389 -10.39 3.98 -2.12
N PHE A 390 -9.56 2.98 -2.41
CA PHE A 390 -9.75 1.60 -1.93
C PHE A 390 -8.99 1.28 -0.62
N TRP A 391 -8.30 2.24 0.01
CA TRP A 391 -7.69 2.03 1.33
C TRP A 391 -8.60 1.38 2.38
N PRO A 392 -9.90 1.71 2.50
CA PRO A 392 -10.79 1.04 3.44
C PRO A 392 -10.92 -0.46 3.18
N VAL A 393 -10.98 -0.84 1.90
CA VAL A 393 -11.04 -2.24 1.46
C VAL A 393 -9.71 -2.94 1.75
N TRP A 394 -8.58 -2.28 1.49
CA TRP A 394 -7.26 -2.81 1.76
C TRP A 394 -7.04 -3.08 3.25
N ILE A 395 -7.38 -2.11 4.10
CA ILE A 395 -7.19 -2.23 5.56
C ILE A 395 -8.12 -3.28 6.16
N TRP A 396 -9.34 -3.41 5.62
CA TRP A 396 -10.26 -4.46 6.03
C TRP A 396 -9.73 -5.85 5.71
N TYR A 397 -9.25 -6.08 4.48
CA TYR A 397 -8.95 -7.42 4.02
C TYR A 397 -7.50 -7.88 4.25
N HIS A 398 -6.54 -6.96 4.12
CA HIS A 398 -5.11 -7.24 4.14
C HIS A 398 -4.43 -6.61 5.37
N ASN A 399 -3.24 -7.10 5.72
CA ASN A 399 -2.34 -6.36 6.58
C ASN A 399 -1.49 -5.41 5.75
N VAL A 400 -2.08 -4.27 5.39
CA VAL A 400 -1.46 -3.32 4.45
C VAL A 400 -0.21 -2.66 5.04
N TRP A 401 -0.16 -2.56 6.36
CA TRP A 401 0.96 -1.96 7.08
C TRP A 401 2.22 -2.84 7.09
N SER A 402 2.15 -4.11 6.69
CA SER A 402 3.33 -4.94 6.44
C SER A 402 3.78 -4.97 4.97
N ALA A 403 3.02 -4.36 4.05
CA ALA A 403 3.36 -4.29 2.63
C ALA A 403 4.39 -3.18 2.31
N GLN A 404 5.63 -3.37 2.78
CA GLN A 404 6.71 -2.39 2.74
C GLN A 404 6.99 -1.83 1.33
N ILE A 405 7.16 -2.70 0.34
CA ILE A 405 7.42 -2.30 -1.05
C ILE A 405 6.27 -1.47 -1.62
N MET A 406 5.03 -1.93 -1.43
CA MET A 406 3.85 -1.20 -1.87
C MET A 406 3.80 0.18 -1.20
N LYS A 407 4.02 0.27 0.11
CA LYS A 407 4.04 1.56 0.83
C LYS A 407 5.12 2.48 0.29
N ALA A 408 6.33 1.97 0.03
CA ALA A 408 7.40 2.76 -0.58
C ALA A 408 6.96 3.33 -1.94
N LEU A 409 6.42 2.49 -2.83
CA LEU A 409 5.93 2.92 -4.15
C LEU A 409 4.81 3.95 -4.03
N TYR A 410 3.82 3.69 -3.17
CA TYR A 410 2.68 4.57 -2.93
C TYR A 410 3.11 5.95 -2.41
N TRP A 411 3.91 6.01 -1.34
CA TRP A 411 4.30 7.27 -0.72
C TRP A 411 5.30 8.06 -1.57
N ILE A 412 6.22 7.40 -2.28
CA ILE A 412 7.13 8.07 -3.23
C ILE A 412 6.33 8.72 -4.36
N SER A 413 5.42 7.97 -5.00
CA SER A 413 4.62 8.50 -6.10
C SER A 413 3.64 9.58 -5.65
N LEU A 414 3.04 9.44 -4.46
CA LEU A 414 2.18 10.47 -3.88
C LEU A 414 2.96 11.76 -3.58
N GLY A 415 4.11 11.67 -2.90
CA GLY A 415 4.97 12.82 -2.63
C GLY A 415 5.41 13.54 -3.91
N TYR A 416 5.77 12.75 -4.94
CA TYR A 416 6.14 13.25 -6.26
C TYR A 416 5.00 14.05 -6.93
N ILE A 417 3.78 13.50 -7.00
CA ILE A 417 2.63 14.16 -7.63
C ILE A 417 2.18 15.37 -6.81
N LEU A 418 2.10 15.28 -5.48
CA LEU A 418 1.69 16.40 -4.65
C LEU A 418 2.66 17.58 -4.77
N ARG A 419 3.98 17.32 -4.88
CA ARG A 419 4.94 18.40 -5.12
C ARG A 419 4.64 19.14 -6.42
N GLN A 420 4.25 18.43 -7.47
CA GLN A 420 3.88 19.04 -8.76
C GLN A 420 2.54 19.77 -8.67
N ALA A 421 1.58 19.24 -7.92
CA ALA A 421 0.29 19.88 -7.67
C ALA A 421 0.42 21.21 -6.91
N PHE A 422 1.40 21.31 -6.00
CA PHE A 422 1.67 22.51 -5.21
C PHE A 422 2.85 23.35 -5.72
N ALA A 423 3.43 23.01 -6.87
CA ALA A 423 4.50 23.80 -7.46
C ALA A 423 3.95 25.17 -7.93
N PRO A 424 4.66 26.28 -7.69
CA PRO A 424 4.25 27.57 -8.24
C PRO A 424 4.22 27.49 -9.77
N PRO A 425 3.23 28.12 -10.43
CA PRO A 425 3.14 28.10 -11.88
C PRO A 425 4.46 28.61 -12.49
N PRO A 426 4.93 28.04 -13.61
CA PRO A 426 6.10 28.56 -14.29
C PRO A 426 5.86 30.04 -14.57
N ARG A 427 6.76 30.91 -14.10
CA ARG A 427 6.69 32.33 -14.43
C ARG A 427 6.65 32.41 -15.95
N PRO A 428 5.68 33.13 -16.55
CA PRO A 428 5.67 33.33 -17.98
C PRO A 428 7.05 33.86 -18.34
N ALA A 429 7.70 33.22 -19.32
CA ALA A 429 8.95 33.72 -19.86
C ALA A 429 8.69 35.19 -20.18
N SER A 430 9.28 36.09 -19.39
CA SER A 430 9.21 37.52 -19.65
C SER A 430 9.55 37.63 -21.11
N SER A 431 8.58 38.06 -21.92
CA SER A 431 8.82 38.44 -23.30
C SER A 431 10.12 39.20 -23.27
N ARG A 432 11.18 38.64 -23.87
CA ARG A 432 12.35 39.43 -24.19
C ARG A 432 11.76 40.61 -24.95
N VAL A 433 11.67 41.75 -24.27
CA VAL A 433 11.42 43.02 -24.91
C VAL A 433 12.55 43.09 -25.91
N ARG A 434 12.24 42.78 -27.18
CA ARG A 434 13.15 43.07 -28.28
C ARG A 434 13.25 44.58 -28.22
N LEU A 435 14.34 45.08 -27.64
CA LEU A 435 14.72 46.46 -27.83
C LEU A 435 14.74 46.67 -29.35
N PRO A 436 14.00 47.65 -29.88
CA PRO A 436 14.05 47.96 -31.30
C PRO A 436 15.49 48.30 -31.66
N HIS A 437 15.91 47.78 -32.80
CA HIS A 437 17.16 48.12 -33.48
C HIS A 437 17.50 49.62 -33.32
N GLU A 438 18.58 49.93 -32.62
CA GLU A 438 19.36 51.14 -32.90
C GLU A 438 20.16 50.85 -34.18
N ASN A 439 19.56 51.19 -35.31
CA ASN A 439 20.32 51.58 -36.50
C ASN A 439 20.73 53.04 -36.30
N ARG A 440 21.99 53.27 -35.93
CA ARG A 440 22.78 54.43 -36.37
C ARG A 440 24.24 54.04 -36.51
#